data_AF-A0A258CSZ6-F1
#
_entry.id   AF-A0A258CSZ6-F1
#
_cell.length_a   1.000
_cell.length_b   1.000
_cell.length_c   1.000
_cell.angle_alpha   90.00
_cell.angle_beta   90.00
_cell.angle_gamma   90.00
#
_symmetry.space_group_name_H-M   'P 1'
#
loop_
_entity.id
_entity.type
_entity.pdbx_description
1 polymer ?
#
loop_
_entity_poly.entity_id
_entity_poly.type
_entity_poly.pdbx_seq_one_letter_code
_entity_poly.pdbx_strand_id
1 'polypeptide(L)'
;MSDHSTIERYAGHFTRPLAEVAVDLESYARLLQKWQAVQNLVSRETLDDVWSRHFADSLQVLPLLKPTDHAFLDLGSGGGFPALPLAIALKGSPQHFTLIEPNGRKVSFLRTVA
;
A
#
# COMPACT_ATOMS: atom_id res chain seq x y z
N MET A 1 16.68 -9.79 0.25
CA MET A 1 15.64 -10.53 1.00
C MET A 1 14.76 -9.50 1.64
N SER A 2 13.46 -9.55 1.36
CA SER A 2 12.50 -8.55 1.85
C SER A 2 12.39 -8.66 3.36
N ASP A 3 12.75 -7.59 4.06
CA ASP A 3 12.74 -7.54 5.51
C ASP A 3 11.31 -7.29 6.02
N HIS A 4 10.52 -8.37 6.10
CA HIS A 4 9.14 -8.33 6.56
C HIS A 4 9.02 -7.91 8.05
N SER A 5 10.13 -7.87 8.81
CA SER A 5 10.11 -7.46 10.21
C SER A 5 9.58 -6.03 10.40
N THR A 6 9.77 -5.18 9.39
CA THR A 6 9.31 -3.78 9.38
C THR A 6 7.80 -3.63 9.51
N ILE A 7 7.02 -4.61 9.03
CA ILE A 7 5.56 -4.58 9.09
C ILE A 7 4.97 -5.51 10.16
N GLU A 8 5.79 -6.37 10.77
CA GLU A 8 5.36 -7.37 11.76
C GLU A 8 4.66 -6.73 12.97
N ARG A 9 5.11 -5.53 13.37
CA ARG A 9 4.48 -4.73 14.43
C ARG A 9 3.00 -4.40 14.20
N TYR A 10 2.53 -4.49 12.96
CA TYR A 10 1.13 -4.23 12.58
C TYR A 10 0.31 -5.51 12.39
N ALA A 11 0.92 -6.70 12.51
CA ALA A 11 0.28 -7.98 12.19
C ALA A 11 -1.01 -8.23 12.99
N GLY A 12 -1.10 -7.72 14.22
CA GLY A 12 -2.32 -7.81 15.04
C GLY A 12 -3.53 -7.04 14.48
N HIS A 13 -3.33 -6.18 13.49
CA HIS A 13 -4.39 -5.41 12.82
C HIS A 13 -4.76 -5.95 11.44
N PHE A 14 -4.07 -6.98 10.95
CA PHE A 14 -4.37 -7.56 9.64
C PHE A 14 -5.58 -8.48 9.71
N THR A 15 -6.36 -8.54 8.64
CA THR A 15 -7.49 -9.46 8.52
C THR A 15 -7.08 -10.84 8.01
N ARG A 16 -5.79 -11.01 7.69
CA ARG A 16 -5.19 -12.20 7.10
C ARG A 16 -3.75 -12.38 7.57
N PRO A 17 -3.16 -13.59 7.43
CA PRO A 17 -1.81 -13.87 7.92
C PRO A 17 -0.74 -12.91 7.35
N LEU A 18 0.24 -12.54 8.19
CA LEU A 18 1.38 -11.70 7.81
C LEU A 18 2.07 -12.17 6.51
N ALA A 19 2.22 -13.48 6.33
CA ALA A 19 2.85 -14.05 5.15
C ALA A 19 2.08 -13.74 3.86
N GLU A 20 0.75 -13.76 3.89
CA GLU A 20 -0.09 -13.42 2.72
C GLU A 20 -0.06 -11.93 2.42
N VAL A 21 -0.10 -11.09 3.46
CA VAL A 21 0.08 -9.64 3.32
C VAL A 21 1.42 -9.32 2.69
N ALA A 22 2.50 -9.96 3.17
CA ALA A 22 3.85 -9.76 2.65
C ALA A 22 3.98 -10.18 1.18
N VAL A 23 3.35 -11.28 0.75
CA VAL A 23 3.35 -11.71 -0.67
C VAL A 23 2.68 -10.69 -1.59
N ASP A 24 1.55 -10.12 -1.17
CA ASP A 24 0.86 -9.09 -1.95
C ASP A 24 1.68 -7.78 -1.98
N LEU A 25 2.28 -7.36 -0.86
CA LEU A 25 3.16 -6.19 -0.80
C LEU A 25 4.44 -6.38 -1.64
N GLU A 26 5.01 -7.58 -1.66
CA GLU A 26 6.14 -7.94 -2.52
C GLU A 26 5.77 -7.83 -4.01
N SER A 27 4.58 -8.32 -4.38
CA SER A 27 4.07 -8.19 -5.75
C SER A 27 3.84 -6.73 -6.14
N TYR A 28 3.30 -5.93 -5.21
CA TYR A 28 3.15 -4.50 -5.37
C TYR A 28 4.51 -3.80 -5.52
N ALA A 29 5.51 -4.12 -4.69
CA ALA A 29 6.86 -3.55 -4.78
C ALA A 29 7.50 -3.80 -6.14
N ARG A 30 7.39 -5.02 -6.68
CA ARG A 30 7.91 -5.36 -8.01
C ARG A 30 7.22 -4.57 -9.11
N LEU A 31 5.90 -4.43 -9.03
CA LEU A 31 5.14 -3.63 -9.99
C LEU A 31 5.50 -2.15 -9.88
N LEU A 32 5.64 -1.62 -8.66
CA LEU A 32 6.08 -0.26 -8.40
C LEU A 32 7.45 0.00 -9.02
N GLN A 33 8.46 -0.85 -8.77
CA GLN A 33 9.80 -0.73 -9.35
C GLN A 33 9.78 -0.75 -10.88
N LYS A 34 9.01 -1.67 -11.48
CA LYS A 34 8.86 -1.75 -12.94
C LYS A 34 8.29 -0.47 -13.53
N TRP A 35 7.26 0.09 -12.92
CA TRP A 35 6.60 1.29 -13.44
C TRP A 35 7.32 2.58 -13.09
N GLN A 36 8.10 2.59 -11.99
CA GLN A 36 8.94 3.72 -11.58
C GLN A 36 9.95 4.11 -12.69
N ALA A 37 10.42 3.14 -13.47
CA ALA A 37 11.32 3.39 -14.60
C ALA A 37 10.68 4.25 -15.72
N VAL A 38 9.36 4.23 -15.84
CA VAL A 38 8.61 4.91 -16.92
C VAL A 38 7.89 6.15 -16.40
N GLN A 39 7.55 6.20 -15.11
CA GLN A 39 6.93 7.35 -14.46
C GLN A 39 7.32 7.45 -12.99
N ASN A 40 7.46 8.67 -12.48
CA ASN A 40 7.73 8.89 -11.06
C ASN A 40 6.47 8.62 -10.22
N LEU A 41 6.43 7.49 -9.52
CA LEU A 41 5.37 7.08 -8.59
C LEU A 41 5.73 7.39 -7.14
N VAL A 42 7.00 7.16 -6.78
CA VAL A 42 7.61 7.55 -5.50
C VAL A 42 8.90 8.34 -5.75
N SER A 43 9.47 8.96 -4.71
CA SER A 43 10.81 9.55 -4.81
C SER A 43 11.85 8.45 -5.07
N ARG A 44 12.82 8.72 -5.95
CA ARG A 44 13.83 7.72 -6.35
C ARG A 44 14.67 7.26 -5.17
N GLU A 45 14.93 8.18 -4.25
CA GLU A 45 15.72 7.97 -3.02
C GLU A 45 15.04 7.01 -2.04
N THR A 46 13.74 6.74 -2.23
CA THR A 46 12.94 5.88 -1.33
C THR A 46 12.50 4.57 -1.98
N LEU A 47 12.85 4.33 -3.25
CA LEU A 47 12.41 3.15 -3.99
C LEU A 47 13.03 1.86 -3.42
N ASP A 48 14.31 1.92 -3.07
CA ASP A 48 15.03 0.76 -2.50
C ASP A 48 14.60 0.46 -1.06
N ASP A 49 14.02 1.46 -0.38
CA ASP A 49 13.52 1.38 1.00
C ASP A 49 11.99 1.27 1.07
N VAL A 50 11.34 0.70 0.04
CA VAL A 50 9.87 0.69 -0.06
C VAL A 50 9.16 0.09 1.16
N TRP A 51 9.77 -0.94 1.78
CA TRP A 51 9.22 -1.60 2.95
C TRP A 51 9.09 -0.67 4.15
N SER A 52 10.13 0.11 4.46
CA SER A 52 10.13 1.02 5.60
C SER A 52 9.50 2.37 5.28
N ARG A 53 9.84 2.96 4.11
CA ARG A 53 9.46 4.32 3.73
C ARG A 53 8.05 4.46 3.18
N HIS A 54 7.46 3.37 2.67
CA HIS A 54 6.14 3.40 2.06
C HIS A 54 5.17 2.40 2.69
N PHE A 55 5.55 1.13 2.84
CA PHE A 55 4.63 0.12 3.40
C PHE A 55 4.41 0.29 4.91
N ALA A 56 5.47 0.23 5.72
CA ALA A 56 5.36 0.40 7.16
C ALA A 56 4.79 1.78 7.53
N ASP A 57 5.21 2.84 6.82
CA ASP A 57 4.66 4.18 6.98
C ASP A 57 3.15 4.25 6.67
N SER A 58 2.66 3.55 5.64
CA SER A 58 1.23 3.48 5.37
C SER A 58 0.46 2.66 6.43
N LEU A 59 1.02 1.53 6.84
CA LEU A 59 0.39 0.60 7.80
C LEU A 59 0.28 1.18 9.21
N GLN A 60 1.03 2.24 9.54
CA GLN A 60 0.93 2.94 10.82
C GLN A 60 -0.45 3.53 11.10
N VAL A 61 -1.31 3.65 10.07
CA VAL A 61 -2.70 4.11 10.20
C VAL A 61 -3.60 3.03 10.78
N LEU A 62 -3.29 1.73 10.62
CA LEU A 62 -4.15 0.62 11.05
C LEU A 62 -4.60 0.68 12.53
N PRO A 63 -3.73 1.01 13.51
CA PRO A 63 -4.13 1.11 14.91
C PRO A 63 -5.11 2.25 15.21
N LEU A 64 -5.27 3.20 14.28
CA LEU A 64 -6.17 4.35 14.42
C LEU A 64 -7.57 4.08 13.85
N LEU A 65 -7.73 3.01 13.07
CA LEU A 65 -8.99 2.67 12.41
C LEU A 65 -9.97 2.04 13.41
N LYS A 66 -11.23 2.43 13.33
CA LYS A 66 -12.32 1.81 14.09
C LYS A 66 -13.01 0.74 13.25
N PRO A 67 -13.62 -0.28 13.88
CA PRO A 67 -14.41 -1.28 13.16
C PRO A 67 -15.57 -0.69 12.34
N THR A 68 -16.05 0.50 12.69
CA THR A 68 -17.12 1.23 11.99
C THR A 68 -16.65 2.03 10.78
N ASP A 69 -15.34 2.19 10.60
CA ASP A 69 -14.78 2.97 9.50
C ASP A 69 -14.71 2.07 8.26
N HIS A 70 -15.73 2.15 7.40
CA HIS A 70 -15.86 1.28 6.23
C HIS A 70 -15.48 1.94 4.90
N ALA A 71 -15.43 3.26 4.82
CA ALA A 71 -15.16 3.98 3.59
C ALA A 71 -14.02 4.98 3.77
N PHE A 72 -12.97 4.81 2.98
CA PHE A 72 -11.77 5.65 3.01
C PHE A 72 -11.57 6.32 1.66
N LEU A 73 -11.16 7.59 1.72
CA LEU A 73 -10.82 8.37 0.54
C LEU A 73 -9.36 8.79 0.65
N ASP A 74 -8.56 8.41 -0.35
CA ASP A 74 -7.17 8.80 -0.48
C ASP A 74 -7.04 9.85 -1.59
N LEU A 75 -6.72 11.09 -1.18
CA LEU A 75 -6.63 12.24 -2.07
C LEU A 75 -5.18 12.48 -2.48
N GLY A 76 -4.90 12.33 -3.77
CA GLY A 76 -3.54 12.42 -4.30
C GLY A 76 -2.76 11.12 -4.11
N SER A 77 -3.42 9.98 -4.35
CA SER A 77 -2.89 8.66 -4.01
C SER A 77 -1.53 8.37 -4.65
N GLY A 78 -1.20 8.98 -5.80
CA GLY A 78 0.12 8.86 -6.40
C GLY A 78 0.44 7.42 -6.81
N GLY A 79 1.42 6.81 -6.13
CA GLY A 79 1.70 5.37 -6.24
C GLY A 79 0.64 4.48 -5.58
N GLY A 80 -0.35 5.03 -4.88
CA GLY A 80 -1.37 4.30 -4.14
C GLY A 80 -1.08 4.22 -2.65
N PHE A 81 -0.35 5.20 -2.13
CA PHE A 81 -0.03 5.30 -0.70
C PHE A 81 -0.87 6.40 -0.04
N PRO A 82 -1.48 6.15 1.12
CA PRO A 82 -1.40 4.92 1.93
C PRO A 82 -2.46 3.85 1.60
N ALA A 83 -3.39 4.11 0.69
CA ALA A 83 -4.58 3.28 0.52
C ALA A 83 -4.32 1.82 0.11
N LEU A 84 -3.40 1.54 -0.83
CA LEU A 84 -3.16 0.18 -1.30
C LEU A 84 -2.54 -0.72 -0.23
N PRO A 85 -1.51 -0.30 0.54
CA PRO A 85 -1.04 -1.09 1.67
C PRO A 85 -2.13 -1.38 2.71
N LEU A 86 -3.01 -0.40 3.00
CA LEU A 86 -4.14 -0.60 3.91
C LEU A 86 -5.18 -1.57 3.35
N ALA A 87 -5.54 -1.44 2.08
CA ALA A 87 -6.46 -2.35 1.39
C ALA A 87 -5.90 -3.78 1.33
N ILE A 88 -4.59 -3.92 1.14
CA ILE A 88 -3.88 -5.20 1.21
C ILE A 88 -3.96 -5.76 2.64
N ALA A 89 -3.62 -5.00 3.68
CA ALA A 89 -3.67 -5.48 5.06
C ALA A 89 -5.08 -5.89 5.52
N LEU A 90 -6.11 -5.23 4.98
CA LEU A 90 -7.52 -5.42 5.33
C LEU A 90 -8.32 -6.19 4.28
N LYS A 91 -7.67 -6.92 3.37
CA LYS A 91 -8.38 -7.70 2.34
C LYS A 91 -9.36 -8.70 2.97
N GLY A 92 -10.58 -8.78 2.44
CA GLY A 92 -11.64 -9.63 2.98
C GLY A 92 -12.47 -8.99 4.10
N SER A 93 -12.17 -7.75 4.48
CA SER A 93 -12.95 -6.95 5.42
C SER A 93 -13.96 -6.04 4.69
N PRO A 94 -14.94 -5.43 5.40
CA PRO A 94 -15.90 -4.49 4.79
C PRO A 94 -15.28 -3.14 4.40
N GLN A 95 -14.02 -2.88 4.74
CA GLN A 95 -13.33 -1.63 4.42
C GLN A 95 -13.13 -1.46 2.91
N HIS A 96 -13.52 -0.30 2.38
CA HIS A 96 -13.39 0.10 0.99
C HIS A 96 -12.53 1.36 0.86
N PHE A 97 -11.59 1.34 -0.08
CA PHE A 97 -10.65 2.43 -0.32
C PHE A 97 -10.87 3.00 -1.71
N THR A 98 -11.22 4.28 -1.79
CA THR A 98 -11.33 5.04 -3.03
C THR A 98 -10.09 5.91 -3.21
N LEU A 99 -9.40 5.75 -4.33
CA LEU A 99 -8.20 6.50 -4.67
C LEU A 99 -8.52 7.60 -5.67
N ILE A 100 -8.12 8.84 -5.38
CA ILE A 100 -8.30 10.01 -6.23
C ILE A 100 -6.93 10.51 -6.69
N GLU A 101 -6.69 10.47 -8.00
CA GLU A 101 -5.43 10.91 -8.60
C GLU A 101 -5.70 11.66 -9.92
N PRO A 102 -5.26 12.93 -10.06
CA PRO A 102 -5.48 13.70 -11.29
C PRO A 102 -4.60 13.26 -12.46
N ASN A 103 -3.44 12.63 -12.21
CA ASN A 103 -2.53 12.22 -13.27
C ASN A 103 -2.94 10.87 -13.87
N GLY A 104 -3.44 10.90 -15.11
CA GLY A 104 -3.89 9.70 -15.83
C GLY A 104 -2.86 8.57 -15.93
N ARG A 105 -1.55 8.87 -16.01
CA ARG A 105 -0.50 7.84 -16.05
C ARG A 105 -0.37 7.12 -14.71
N LYS A 106 -0.50 7.85 -13.60
CA LYS A 106 -0.54 7.26 -12.26
C LYS A 106 -1.83 6.47 -12.05
N VAL A 107 -2.96 6.95 -12.53
CA VAL A 107 -4.22 6.18 -12.55
C VAL A 107 -4.07 4.85 -13.30
N SER A 108 -3.37 4.81 -14.44
CA SER A 108 -3.08 3.55 -15.15
C SER A 108 -2.28 2.57 -14.30
N PHE A 109 -1.31 3.06 -13.51
CA PHE A 109 -0.59 2.23 -12.56
C PHE A 109 -1.51 1.71 -11.46
N LEU A 110 -2.30 2.59 -10.83
CA LEU A 110 -3.24 2.22 -9.77
C LEU A 110 -4.21 1.13 -10.22
N ARG A 111 -4.75 1.22 -11.45
CA ARG A 111 -5.61 0.19 -12.06
C ARG A 111 -4.92 -1.13 -12.35
N THR A 112 -3.59 -1.15 -12.42
CA THR A 112 -2.82 -2.38 -12.66
C THR A 112 -2.46 -3.07 -11.33
N VAL A 113 -2.28 -2.30 -10.26
CA VAL A 113 -1.95 -2.83 -8.93
C VAL A 113 -3.20 -3.29 -8.18
N ALA A 114 -4.29 -2.52 -8.25
CA ALA A 114 -5.56 -2.79 -7.59
C ALA A 114 -6.30 -3.98 -8.20
#